data_AF-A0A7Y8ULN9-F1
#
_entry.id   AF-A0A7Y8ULN9-F1
#
_cell.length_a   1.000
_cell.length_b   1.000
_cell.length_c   1.000
_cell.angle_alpha   90.00
_cell.angle_beta   90.00
_cell.angle_gamma   90.00
#
_symmetry.space_group_name_H-M   'P 1'
#
loop_
_entity.id
_entity.type
_entity.pdbx_description
1 polymer ?
#
loop_
_entity_poly.entity_id
_entity_poly.type
_entity_poly.pdbx_seq_one_letter_code
_entity_poly.pdbx_strand_id
1 'polypeptide(L)' 'MDTKRKSSFAGAADVVAHAKIAAQHIEELKVACANGDKSAARRSLRQAISELELARAMVRTGID' A
#
# COMPACT_ATOMS: atom_id res chain seq x y z
N MET A 1 20.58 -26.04 -19.86
CA MET A 1 20.15 -24.72 -19.36
C MET A 1 18.74 -24.88 -18.80
N ASP A 2 18.64 -25.26 -17.53
CA ASP A 2 17.37 -25.50 -16.85
C ASP A 2 16.94 -24.20 -16.14
N THR A 3 16.40 -23.25 -16.90
CA THR A 3 15.73 -22.07 -16.33
C THR A 3 14.36 -22.49 -15.82
N LYS A 4 14.34 -23.27 -14.73
CA LYS A 4 13.12 -23.49 -13.95
C LYS A 4 12.56 -22.12 -13.59
N ARG A 5 11.39 -21.83 -14.17
CA ARG A 5 10.62 -20.60 -14.02
C ARG A 5 10.65 -20.21 -12.55
N LYS A 6 11.31 -19.09 -12.24
CA LYS A 6 11.05 -18.37 -11.00
C LYS A 6 9.58 -18.01 -11.08
N SER A 7 8.73 -18.74 -10.37
CA SER A 7 7.36 -18.34 -10.10
C SER A 7 7.41 -17.15 -9.14
N SER A 8 7.97 -16.03 -9.61
CA SER A 8 7.82 -14.77 -8.90
C SER A 8 6.37 -14.40 -9.04
N PHE A 9 5.67 -14.33 -7.92
CA PHE A 9 4.33 -13.75 -7.81
C PHE A 9 4.31 -12.45 -8.63
N ALA A 10 3.67 -12.49 -9.81
CA ALA A 10 3.54 -11.35 -10.69
C ALA A 10 2.64 -10.35 -9.97
N GLY A 11 3.23 -9.31 -9.39
CA GLY A 11 2.53 -8.37 -8.51
C GLY A 11 3.20 -8.13 -7.15
N ALA A 12 4.28 -8.84 -6.79
CA ALA A 12 4.89 -8.68 -5.47
C ALA A 12 5.57 -7.30 -5.34
N ALA A 13 6.16 -6.83 -6.43
CA ALA A 13 6.69 -5.48 -6.52
C ALA A 13 5.58 -4.42 -6.38
N ASP A 14 4.43 -4.64 -7.01
CA ASP A 14 3.29 -3.73 -6.96
C ASP A 14 2.65 -3.70 -5.56
N VAL A 15 2.51 -4.86 -4.91
CA VAL A 15 2.08 -4.97 -3.50
C VAL A 15 2.98 -4.13 -2.59
N VAL A 16 4.30 -4.25 -2.76
CA VAL A 16 5.27 -3.46 -1.99
C VAL A 16 5.17 -1.98 -2.33
N ALA A 17 4.93 -1.61 -3.58
CA ALA A 17 4.75 -0.23 -3.99
C ALA A 17 3.52 0.42 -3.32
N HIS A 18 2.36 -0.22 -3.39
CA HIS A 18 1.14 0.24 -2.72
C HIS A 18 1.32 0.32 -1.20
N ALA A 19 1.97 -0.66 -0.57
CA ALA A 19 2.27 -0.61 0.87
C ALA A 19 3.18 0.56 1.26
N LYS A 20 4.17 0.91 0.42
CA LYS A 20 5.04 2.08 0.65
C LYS A 20 4.29 3.40 0.51
N ILE A 21 3.41 3.51 -0.48
CA ILE A 21 2.55 4.70 -0.67
C ILE A 21 1.62 4.86 0.54
N ALA A 22 1.00 3.76 1.00
CA ALA A 22 0.19 3.77 2.22
C ALA A 22 0.98 4.26 3.45
N ALA A 23 2.21 3.79 3.62
CA ALA A 23 3.08 4.25 4.72
C ALA A 23 3.38 5.75 4.63
N GLN A 24 3.57 6.29 3.42
CA GLN A 24 3.74 7.73 3.22
C GLN A 24 2.50 8.53 3.62
N HIS A 25 1.30 8.06 3.28
CA HIS A 25 0.06 8.70 3.73
C HIS A 25 -0.14 8.62 5.25
N ILE A 26 0.35 7.57 5.92
CA ILE A 26 0.32 7.48 7.39
C ILE A 26 1.28 8.52 8.02
N GLU A 27 2.44 8.76 7.41
CA GLU A 27 3.34 9.83 7.85
C GLU A 27 2.70 11.21 7.67
N GLU A 28 2.04 11.47 6.53
CA GLU A 28 1.27 12.70 6.30
C GLU A 28 0.13 12.88 7.31
N LEU A 29 -0.59 11.78 7.62
CA LEU A 29 -1.62 11.75 8.65
C LEU A 29 -1.06 12.16 10.01
N LYS A 30 0.10 11.63 10.42
CA LYS A 30 0.78 12.00 11.67
C LYS A 30 1.04 13.50 11.73
N VAL A 31 1.58 14.08 10.65
CA VAL A 31 1.85 15.52 10.55
C VAL A 31 0.56 16.34 10.62
N ALA A 32 -0.49 15.95 9.88
CA ALA A 32 -1.78 16.63 9.89
C ALA A 32 -2.44 16.61 11.28
N CYS A 33 -2.36 15.47 11.98
CA CYS A 33 -2.82 15.33 13.36
C CYS A 33 -2.06 16.26 14.31
N ALA A 34 -0.72 16.34 14.20
CA ALA A 34 0.10 17.24 15.02
C ALA A 34 -0.24 18.71 14.79
N ASN A 35 -0.63 19.07 13.57
CA ASN A 35 -1.04 20.43 13.19
C ASN A 35 -2.52 20.73 13.48
N GLY A 36 -3.29 19.76 13.98
CA GLY A 36 -4.73 19.91 14.23
C GLY A 36 -5.61 20.00 12.96
N ASP A 37 -5.05 19.72 11.78
CA ASP A 37 -5.80 19.75 10.52
C ASP A 37 -6.60 18.45 10.33
N LYS A 38 -7.82 18.47 10.85
CA LYS A 38 -8.77 17.34 10.77
C LYS A 38 -9.17 16.98 9.35
N SER A 39 -9.10 17.91 8.39
CA SER A 39 -9.49 17.66 7.01
C SER A 39 -8.38 16.95 6.26
N ALA A 40 -7.13 17.42 6.41
CA ALA A 40 -5.95 16.75 5.88
C ALA A 40 -5.79 15.35 6.49
N ALA A 41 -5.92 15.20 7.82
CA ALA A 41 -5.84 13.91 8.49
C ALA A 41 -6.85 12.89 7.92
N ARG A 42 -8.12 13.30 7.78
CA ARG A 42 -9.15 12.42 7.19
C ARG A 42 -8.92 12.09 5.71
N ARG A 43 -8.23 12.94 4.97
CA ARG A 43 -7.85 12.66 3.58
C ARG A 43 -6.73 11.63 3.55
N SER A 44 -5.63 11.88 4.25
CA SER A 44 -4.47 10.99 4.29
C SER A 44 -4.84 9.59 4.82
N LEU A 45 -5.69 9.51 5.85
CA LEU A 45 -6.18 8.21 6.35
C LEU A 45 -6.95 7.43 5.28
N ARG A 46 -7.85 8.07 4.54
CA ARG A 46 -8.61 7.40 3.48
C ARG A 46 -7.71 6.90 2.36
N GLN A 47 -6.72 7.71 1.95
CA GLN A 47 -5.75 7.31 0.93
C GLN A 47 -4.93 6.10 1.40
N ALA A 48 -4.41 6.12 2.63
CA ALA A 48 -3.67 4.99 3.19
C ALA A 48 -4.49 3.68 3.18
N ILE A 49 -5.77 3.75 3.57
CA ILE A 49 -6.66 2.58 3.57
C ILE A 49 -6.85 2.04 2.15
N SER A 50 -7.16 2.89 1.18
CA SER A 50 -7.37 2.47 -0.21
C SER A 50 -6.15 1.76 -0.81
N GLU A 51 -4.95 2.29 -0.56
CA GLU A 51 -3.70 1.67 -1.02
C GLU A 51 -3.47 0.28 -0.38
N LEU A 52 -3.77 0.13 0.92
CA LEU A 52 -3.68 -1.17 1.61
C LEU A 52 -4.73 -2.17 1.13
N GLU A 53 -5.94 -1.72 0.81
CA GLU A 53 -6.99 -2.56 0.25
C GLU A 53 -6.61 -3.07 -1.15
N LEU A 54 -6.00 -2.23 -1.99
CA LEU A 54 -5.45 -2.64 -3.28
C LEU A 54 -4.32 -3.66 -3.12
N ALA A 55 -3.35 -3.39 -2.24
CA ALA A 55 -2.26 -4.31 -1.96
C ALA A 55 -2.78 -5.67 -1.48
N ARG A 56 -3.78 -5.66 -0.58
CA ARG A 56 -4.43 -6.88 -0.08
C ARG A 56 -5.16 -7.64 -1.19
N ALA A 57 -5.88 -6.95 -2.06
CA ALA A 57 -6.57 -7.57 -3.18
C ALA A 57 -5.59 -8.26 -4.13
N MET A 58 -4.47 -7.60 -4.46
CA MET A 58 -3.40 -8.18 -5.27
C MET A 58 -2.80 -9.42 -4.63
N VAL A 59 -2.43 -9.36 -3.34
CA VAL A 59 -1.91 -10.51 -2.58
C VAL A 59 -2.87 -11.69 -2.67
N ARG A 60 -4.16 -11.44 -2.45
CA ARG A 60 -5.18 -12.47 -2.48
C ARG A 60 -5.28 -13.11 -3.86
N THR A 61 -5.38 -12.32 -4.93
CA THR A 61 -5.47 -12.82 -6.31
C THR A 61 -4.28 -13.66 -6.75
N GLY A 62 -3.06 -13.39 -6.26
CA GLY A 62 -1.90 -14.19 -6.65
C GLY A 62 -1.57 -15.36 -5.71
N ILE A 63 -2.27 -15.49 -4.58
CA ILE A 63 -2.16 -16.64 -3.66
C ILE A 63 -3.31 -17.64 -3.88
N ASP A 64 -4.52 -17.14 -4.16
CA ASP A 64 -5.67 -17.96 -4.59
C ASP A 64 -5.42 -18.61 -5.96
#